data_AF-A0A944ILN4-F1
#
_entry.id   AF-A0A944ILN4-F1
#
_cell.length_a   1.000
_cell.length_b   1.000
_cell.length_c   1.000
_cell.angle_alpha   90.00
_cell.angle_beta   90.00
_cell.angle_gamma   90.00
#
_symmetry.space_group_name_H-M   'P 1'
#
loop_
_entity.id
_entity.type
_entity.pdbx_description
1 polymer ?
#
loop_
_entity_poly.entity_id
_entity_poly.type
_entity_poly.pdbx_seq_one_letter_code
_entity_poly.pdbx_strand_id
1 'polypeptide(L)'
;MRNVLSRIATEGTVLARRHVRPFKRAYLVRDDDYAGVLRVIERACQVWGGVGDLIVPVAADGSVSDLYRTLLLRSELDYLTVVVPDTESQAWQQRCRELGEAVRLPTGRGEEIPVLMIAGARDAGNLRTVTVTGTPAGDPWELVYSVMLGRLPHRPDEDLLAYSRARDDLQFSDVLTLERQTPESLGVDDLLTRCRQVTPVGLSRMSLTPRPVRVGTNGVDDWLQEAGAAARDLGRNVYVLCKHKSVADAALLWNLRALHGWSHIVPIGLPVSRTSAGELDVAEAEARIETVARQPFWMTGAAPMMVLTSTTLPHEDLEAVGGRLPHRPVYALSPSDVLVPTPAPLARSSSMPLTFAAGRALAPTLAEDDREVLALVNTDQSVRVTVEVDRQPLPSLVPLRGGRWSMYPAYGGGGAIVSASATGVAEVQWPQTWTLLEAAAREHGLTVRESVPGQHAVALAELAGGAHGVAGWLIAVCSHCCTPLRQARP
;
A
#
# COMPACT_ATOMS: atom_id res chain seq x y z
N MET A 1 10.82 -29.46 -17.63
CA MET A 1 9.91 -28.34 -17.36
C MET A 1 10.69 -27.03 -17.28
N ARG A 2 11.83 -27.03 -16.60
CA ARG A 2 12.71 -25.86 -16.49
C ARG A 2 13.11 -25.30 -17.85
N ASN A 3 13.55 -26.14 -18.79
CA ASN A 3 13.97 -25.72 -20.14
C ASN A 3 12.89 -24.98 -20.96
N VAL A 4 11.60 -25.16 -20.64
CA VAL A 4 10.50 -24.45 -21.33
C VAL A 4 10.11 -23.19 -20.55
N LEU A 5 9.94 -23.31 -19.24
CA LEU A 5 9.67 -22.16 -18.37
C LEU A 5 10.86 -21.20 -18.23
N SER A 6 12.06 -21.60 -18.66
CA SER A 6 13.27 -20.77 -18.78
C SER A 6 13.42 -20.13 -20.16
N ARG A 7 12.71 -20.61 -21.19
CA ARG A 7 12.73 -20.06 -22.57
C ARG A 7 11.78 -18.90 -22.76
N ILE A 8 10.81 -18.72 -21.87
CA ILE A 8 9.88 -17.58 -21.85
C ILE A 8 10.55 -16.42 -21.13
N ALA A 9 11.74 -16.02 -21.59
CA ALA A 9 12.29 -14.74 -21.21
C ALA A 9 11.51 -13.66 -21.96
N THR A 10 11.26 -12.52 -21.32
CA THR A 10 10.70 -11.37 -22.03
C THR A 10 11.69 -10.94 -23.11
N GLU A 11 11.22 -10.83 -24.36
CA GLU A 11 12.03 -10.52 -25.54
C GLU A 11 11.35 -9.44 -26.39
N GLY A 12 12.16 -8.63 -27.06
CA GLY A 12 11.68 -7.59 -27.97
C GLY A 12 11.18 -6.33 -27.25
N THR A 13 10.58 -5.42 -28.01
CA THR A 13 10.07 -4.16 -27.48
C THR A 13 8.68 -4.34 -26.86
N VAL A 14 8.57 -4.02 -25.58
CA VAL A 14 7.33 -4.08 -24.80
C VAL A 14 7.02 -2.70 -24.21
N LEU A 15 5.74 -2.45 -23.95
CA LEU A 15 5.35 -1.30 -23.16
C LEU A 15 5.58 -1.61 -21.68
N ALA A 16 6.30 -0.72 -20.99
CA ALA A 16 6.50 -0.77 -19.56
C ALA A 16 5.97 0.50 -18.90
N ARG A 17 5.67 0.40 -17.61
CA ARG A 17 5.43 1.53 -16.73
C ARG A 17 6.58 1.65 -15.75
N ARG A 18 6.98 2.89 -15.50
CA ARG A 18 7.95 3.24 -14.47
C ARG A 18 7.25 3.92 -13.33
N HIS A 19 7.62 3.55 -12.10
CA HIS A 19 7.11 4.13 -10.87
C HIS A 19 8.28 4.63 -10.02
N VAL A 20 8.42 5.95 -9.94
CA VAL A 20 9.46 6.61 -9.14
C VAL A 20 8.86 7.00 -7.79
N ARG A 21 9.47 6.53 -6.70
CA ARG A 21 9.00 6.77 -5.33
C ARG A 21 10.17 6.92 -4.35
N PRO A 22 9.98 7.61 -3.22
CA PRO A 22 10.91 7.54 -2.10
C PRO A 22 10.92 6.14 -1.48
N PHE A 23 11.85 5.88 -0.57
CA PHE A 23 11.80 4.68 0.27
C PHE A 23 10.50 4.62 1.05
N LYS A 24 9.91 3.42 1.07
CA LYS A 24 8.69 3.12 1.79
C LYS A 24 9.02 2.33 3.04
N ARG A 25 8.50 2.77 4.18
CA ARG A 25 8.82 2.22 5.51
C ARG A 25 7.60 1.61 6.15
N ALA A 26 7.83 0.77 7.14
CA ALA A 26 6.83 0.48 8.15
C ALA A 26 7.36 0.88 9.53
N TYR A 27 6.65 1.80 10.18
CA TYR A 27 6.94 2.25 11.53
C TYR A 27 6.36 1.26 12.53
N LEU A 28 7.23 0.62 13.31
CA LEU A 28 6.87 -0.24 14.42
C LEU A 28 6.61 0.64 15.63
N VAL A 29 5.36 0.64 16.09
CA VAL A 29 4.89 1.44 17.23
C VAL A 29 4.26 0.50 18.24
N ARG A 30 4.52 0.70 19.54
CA ARG A 30 3.84 -0.10 20.56
C ARG A 30 2.33 0.10 20.52
N ASP A 31 1.60 -0.98 20.75
CA ASP A 31 0.12 -0.97 20.77
C ASP A 31 -0.48 -0.06 21.87
N ASP A 32 0.29 0.23 22.91
CA ASP A 32 -0.05 1.13 24.01
C ASP A 32 0.50 2.57 23.87
N ASP A 33 1.34 2.86 22.86
CA ASP A 33 1.95 4.19 22.66
C ASP A 33 1.20 5.06 21.64
N TYR A 34 0.04 5.59 22.07
CA TYR A 34 -0.73 6.55 21.27
C TYR A 34 0.08 7.79 20.87
N ALA A 35 0.93 8.30 21.77
CA ALA A 35 1.77 9.45 21.46
C ALA A 35 2.80 9.11 20.36
N GLY A 36 3.31 7.89 20.34
CA GLY A 36 4.17 7.34 19.29
C GLY A 36 3.52 7.37 17.92
N VAL A 37 2.24 6.99 17.82
CA VAL A 37 1.48 7.10 16.57
C VAL A 37 1.41 8.55 16.09
N LEU A 38 1.13 9.50 16.98
CA LEU A 38 1.06 10.92 16.62
C LEU A 38 2.43 11.45 16.15
N ARG A 39 3.52 11.04 16.79
CA ARG A 39 4.90 11.37 16.34
C ARG A 39 5.19 10.81 14.95
N VAL A 40 4.76 9.57 14.66
CA VAL A 40 4.91 8.98 13.32
C VAL A 40 4.13 9.75 12.28
N ILE A 41 2.87 10.09 12.55
CA ILE A 41 2.03 10.89 11.64
C ILE A 41 2.70 12.24 11.35
N GLU A 42 3.19 12.90 12.39
CA GLU A 42 3.87 14.19 12.29
C GLU A 42 5.17 14.10 11.46
N ARG A 43 5.98 13.06 11.69
CA ARG A 43 7.20 12.79 10.90
C ARG A 43 6.85 12.48 9.45
N ALA A 44 5.90 11.59 9.21
CA ALA A 44 5.47 11.18 7.88
C ALA A 44 4.95 12.36 7.04
N CYS A 45 4.31 13.34 7.67
CA CYS A 45 3.86 14.56 6.99
C CYS A 45 5.01 15.50 6.58
N GLN A 46 6.18 15.38 7.20
CA GLN A 46 7.39 16.14 6.87
C GLN A 46 8.27 15.45 5.83
N VAL A 47 8.02 14.18 5.53
CA VAL A 47 8.78 13.37 4.58
C VAL A 47 8.00 13.26 3.27
N TRP A 48 8.68 13.46 2.13
CA TRP A 48 8.09 13.23 0.82
C TRP A 48 7.71 11.76 0.66
N GLY A 49 6.44 11.50 0.33
CA GLY A 49 5.84 10.16 0.27
C GLY A 49 5.67 9.48 1.63
N GLY A 50 6.01 10.12 2.75
CA GLY A 50 5.94 9.56 4.09
C GLY A 50 4.54 9.09 4.49
N VAL A 51 3.48 9.73 3.99
CA VAL A 51 2.11 9.22 4.21
C VAL A 51 1.85 7.86 3.55
N GLY A 52 2.67 7.45 2.58
CA GLY A 52 2.63 6.11 1.99
C GLY A 52 3.30 5.04 2.86
N ASP A 53 4.01 5.44 3.91
CA ASP A 53 4.59 4.52 4.89
C ASP A 53 3.48 3.86 5.72
N LEU A 54 3.77 2.69 6.28
CA LEU A 54 2.83 1.93 7.09
C LEU A 54 3.08 2.16 8.59
N ILE A 55 2.04 2.04 9.39
CA ILE A 55 2.13 1.96 10.85
C ILE A 55 1.79 0.53 11.25
N VAL A 56 2.64 -0.10 12.05
CA VAL A 56 2.47 -1.47 12.52
C VAL A 56 2.46 -1.46 14.05
N PRO A 57 1.30 -1.72 14.68
CA PRO A 57 1.20 -1.98 16.10
C PRO A 57 2.00 -3.23 16.48
N VAL A 58 2.81 -3.11 17.52
CA VAL A 58 3.62 -4.20 18.09
C VAL A 58 3.25 -4.34 19.55
N ALA A 59 2.89 -5.55 19.98
CA ALA A 59 2.58 -5.81 21.37
C ALA A 59 3.83 -5.64 22.27
N ALA A 60 3.61 -5.53 23.58
CA ALA A 60 4.70 -5.40 24.56
C ALA A 60 5.69 -6.58 24.54
N ASP A 61 5.25 -7.76 24.10
CA ASP A 61 6.08 -8.95 23.94
C ASP A 61 6.88 -8.97 22.62
N GLY A 62 6.73 -7.95 21.77
CA GLY A 62 7.37 -7.85 20.47
C GLY A 62 6.61 -8.55 19.34
N SER A 63 5.48 -9.20 19.63
CA SER A 63 4.65 -9.86 18.62
C SER A 63 3.85 -8.86 17.79
N VAL A 64 3.51 -9.28 16.58
CA VAL A 64 2.68 -8.52 15.63
C VAL A 64 1.57 -9.45 15.17
N SER A 65 0.33 -8.97 15.14
CA SER A 65 -0.81 -9.75 14.65
C SER A 65 -0.59 -10.26 13.22
N ASP A 66 -1.22 -11.38 12.87
CA ASP A 66 -1.12 -11.98 11.54
C ASP A 66 -1.56 -11.02 10.41
N LEU A 67 -2.50 -10.12 10.70
CA LEU A 67 -2.92 -9.05 9.80
C LEU A 67 -1.72 -8.20 9.34
N TYR A 68 -1.01 -7.60 10.29
CA TYR A 68 0.13 -6.73 9.96
C TYR A 68 1.35 -7.53 9.53
N ARG A 69 1.55 -8.75 10.03
CA ARG A 69 2.61 -9.64 9.54
C ARG A 69 2.43 -9.95 8.06
N THR A 70 1.21 -10.27 7.63
CA THR A 70 0.88 -10.47 6.22
C THR A 70 1.11 -9.20 5.41
N LEU A 71 0.68 -8.04 5.94
CA LEU A 71 0.91 -6.76 5.28
C LEU A 71 2.40 -6.45 5.08
N LEU A 72 3.23 -6.71 6.10
CA LEU A 72 4.69 -6.56 6.04
C LEU A 72 5.32 -7.49 5.00
N LEU A 73 4.82 -8.71 4.86
CA LEU A 73 5.33 -9.70 3.89
C LEU A 73 4.88 -9.44 2.45
N ARG A 74 3.76 -8.74 2.24
CA ARG A 74 3.17 -8.54 0.91
C ARG A 74 3.34 -7.12 0.35
N SER A 75 3.56 -6.11 1.19
CA SER A 75 3.74 -4.71 0.76
C SER A 75 5.13 -4.43 0.19
N GLU A 76 5.28 -3.47 -0.72
CA GLU A 76 6.62 -3.04 -1.16
C GLU A 76 7.27 -2.15 -0.09
N LEU A 77 7.96 -2.75 0.88
CA LEU A 77 8.68 -2.04 1.93
C LEU A 77 10.19 -2.11 1.68
N ASP A 78 10.87 -1.01 1.96
CA ASP A 78 12.34 -0.91 1.92
C ASP A 78 12.94 -1.08 3.31
N TYR A 79 12.26 -0.61 4.37
CA TYR A 79 12.78 -0.61 5.74
C TYR A 79 11.70 -0.86 6.80
N LEU A 80 12.12 -1.39 7.94
CA LEU A 80 11.37 -1.32 9.20
C LEU A 80 12.00 -0.26 10.11
N THR A 81 11.20 0.73 10.51
CA THR A 81 11.63 1.78 11.42
C THR A 81 11.07 1.53 12.80
N VAL A 82 11.93 1.33 13.79
CA VAL A 82 11.48 1.22 15.20
C VAL A 82 11.25 2.62 15.76
N VAL A 83 10.05 2.88 16.29
CA VAL A 83 9.71 4.12 16.96
C VAL A 83 9.86 3.88 18.45
N VAL A 84 11.00 4.31 18.99
CA VAL A 84 11.36 4.08 20.38
C VAL A 84 11.08 5.36 21.18
N PRO A 85 10.24 5.35 22.23
CA PRO A 85 10.33 6.34 23.29
C PRO A 85 11.67 6.25 24.04
N ASP A 86 12.20 7.37 24.53
CA ASP A 86 13.53 7.45 25.15
C ASP A 86 13.74 6.52 26.37
N THR A 87 12.68 5.92 26.89
CA THR A 87 12.65 5.10 28.11
C THR A 87 12.61 3.59 27.87
N GLU A 88 12.66 3.12 26.62
CA GLU A 88 12.43 1.69 26.35
C GLU A 88 13.62 0.77 26.60
N SER A 89 13.28 -0.47 26.97
CA SER A 89 14.25 -1.56 27.14
C SER A 89 14.87 -1.97 25.81
N GLN A 90 16.19 -2.20 25.82
CA GLN A 90 16.94 -2.79 24.69
C GLN A 90 16.34 -4.12 24.19
N ALA A 91 15.64 -4.86 25.06
CA ALA A 91 14.98 -6.12 24.72
C ALA A 91 13.81 -5.95 23.73
N TRP A 92 13.03 -4.87 23.82
CA TRP A 92 11.96 -4.63 22.85
C TRP A 92 12.53 -4.27 21.48
N GLN A 93 13.54 -3.39 21.44
CA GLN A 93 14.25 -3.05 20.19
C GLN A 93 14.89 -4.28 19.53
N GLN A 94 15.45 -5.19 20.33
CA GLN A 94 16.01 -6.45 19.82
C GLN A 94 14.95 -7.32 19.15
N ARG A 95 13.77 -7.45 19.74
CA ARG A 95 12.65 -8.20 19.14
C ARG A 95 12.14 -7.57 17.84
N CYS A 96 12.11 -6.24 17.76
CA CYS A 96 11.81 -5.55 16.51
C CYS A 96 12.86 -5.82 15.41
N ARG A 97 14.14 -5.99 15.78
CA ARG A 97 15.19 -6.41 14.84
C ARG A 97 14.98 -7.83 14.33
N GLU A 98 14.65 -8.76 15.23
CA GLU A 98 14.33 -10.15 14.88
C GLU A 98 13.12 -10.23 13.94
N LEU A 99 12.10 -9.39 14.16
CA LEU A 99 10.98 -9.26 13.21
C LEU A 99 11.47 -8.83 11.81
N GLY A 100 12.35 -7.82 11.74
CA GLY A 100 12.97 -7.38 10.49
C GLY A 100 13.69 -8.48 9.74
N GLU A 101 14.48 -9.28 10.45
CA GLU A 101 15.15 -10.46 9.88
C GLU A 101 14.13 -11.49 9.36
N ALA A 102 13.08 -11.76 10.13
CA ALA A 102 12.04 -12.73 9.77
C ALA A 102 11.27 -12.32 8.50
N VAL A 103 11.03 -11.02 8.28
CA VAL A 103 10.36 -10.49 7.08
C VAL A 103 11.33 -10.01 5.99
N ARG A 104 12.64 -10.24 6.19
CA ARG A 104 13.74 -9.86 5.27
C ARG A 104 13.79 -8.37 4.95
N LEU A 105 13.53 -7.52 5.93
CA LEU A 105 13.64 -6.07 5.81
C LEU A 105 14.74 -5.55 6.73
N PRO A 106 15.62 -4.66 6.23
CA PRO A 106 16.58 -3.98 7.10
C PRO A 106 15.85 -3.12 8.13
N THR A 107 16.31 -3.17 9.37
CA THR A 107 15.86 -2.24 10.41
C THR A 107 16.66 -0.94 10.37
N GLY A 108 15.96 0.18 10.39
CA GLY A 108 16.51 1.53 10.29
C GLY A 108 15.55 2.46 9.58
N ARG A 109 15.88 3.75 9.50
CA ARG A 109 15.04 4.75 8.80
C ARG A 109 15.29 4.77 7.28
N GLY A 110 16.45 4.29 6.83
CA GLY A 110 16.95 4.59 5.49
C GLY A 110 17.14 6.11 5.30
N GLU A 111 17.30 6.56 4.06
CA GLU A 111 17.27 7.99 3.77
C GLU A 111 15.82 8.48 3.69
N GLU A 112 15.50 9.59 4.36
CA GLU A 112 14.21 10.26 4.34
C GLU A 112 14.36 11.57 3.60
N ILE A 113 13.58 11.78 2.53
CA ILE A 113 13.60 13.03 1.76
C ILE A 113 12.67 14.03 2.46
N PRO A 114 13.17 15.13 3.04
CA PRO A 114 12.30 16.18 3.59
C PRO A 114 11.42 16.77 2.49
N VAL A 115 10.14 16.92 2.77
CA VAL A 115 9.16 17.47 1.82
C VAL A 115 9.48 18.91 1.41
N LEU A 116 10.19 19.65 2.27
CA LEU A 116 10.70 20.98 1.99
C LEU A 116 11.69 21.03 0.83
N MET A 117 12.45 19.96 0.58
CA MET A 117 13.34 19.89 -0.59
C MET A 117 12.54 19.79 -1.89
N ILE A 118 11.41 19.07 -1.86
CA ILE A 118 10.50 18.99 -3.01
C ILE A 118 9.76 20.31 -3.20
N ALA A 119 9.39 20.98 -2.10
CA ALA A 119 8.72 22.28 -2.15
C ALA A 119 9.65 23.36 -2.70
N GLY A 120 10.89 23.43 -2.20
CA GLY A 120 11.89 24.41 -2.60
C GLY A 120 12.43 24.22 -4.01
N ALA A 121 12.32 23.02 -4.58
CA ALA A 121 12.63 22.78 -5.99
C ALA A 121 11.56 23.37 -6.95
N ARG A 122 10.38 23.75 -6.43
CA ARG A 122 9.30 24.36 -7.22
C ARG A 122 9.33 25.88 -7.08
N ASP A 123 8.81 26.55 -8.11
CA ASP A 123 8.60 28.00 -8.04
C ASP A 123 7.59 28.34 -6.92
N ALA A 124 8.03 29.16 -5.96
CA ALA A 124 7.29 29.49 -4.75
C ALA A 124 5.91 30.10 -5.04
N GLY A 125 5.75 30.78 -6.18
CA GLY A 125 4.47 31.38 -6.60
C GLY A 125 3.36 30.36 -6.91
N ASN A 126 3.69 29.07 -7.08
CA ASN A 126 2.74 28.03 -7.48
C ASN A 126 2.33 27.07 -6.34
N LEU A 127 2.82 27.26 -5.12
CA LEU A 127 2.50 26.39 -3.99
C LEU A 127 1.18 26.83 -3.34
N ARG A 128 0.22 25.90 -3.27
CA ARG A 128 -1.06 26.12 -2.58
C ARG A 128 -0.83 26.26 -1.07
N THR A 129 -1.63 27.09 -0.41
CA THR A 129 -1.64 27.22 1.06
C THR A 129 -1.92 25.87 1.72
N VAL A 130 -1.05 25.48 2.66
CA VAL A 130 -1.23 24.27 3.47
C VAL A 130 -1.95 24.64 4.76
N THR A 131 -3.16 24.10 4.95
CA THR A 131 -3.95 24.29 6.16
C THR A 131 -3.59 23.22 7.19
N VAL A 132 -3.03 23.66 8.32
CA VAL A 132 -2.70 22.81 9.47
C VAL A 132 -3.81 22.94 10.50
N THR A 133 -4.53 21.85 10.74
CA THR A 133 -5.66 21.83 11.69
C THR A 133 -5.18 21.31 13.05
N GLY A 134 -5.26 22.16 14.07
CA GLY A 134 -5.08 21.78 15.47
C GLY A 134 -6.30 21.05 16.00
N THR A 135 -6.10 20.08 16.88
CA THR A 135 -7.16 19.40 17.63
C THR A 135 -6.86 19.47 19.13
N PRO A 136 -7.86 19.70 20.00
CA PRO A 136 -7.65 19.68 21.44
C PRO A 136 -7.16 18.31 21.89
N ALA A 137 -6.15 18.30 22.77
CA ALA A 137 -5.60 17.06 23.31
C ALA A 137 -6.67 16.28 24.09
N GLY A 138 -6.82 14.99 23.79
CA GLY A 138 -7.80 14.13 24.46
C GLY A 138 -9.22 14.19 23.90
N ASP A 139 -9.48 15.01 22.87
CA ASP A 139 -10.76 14.94 22.14
C ASP A 139 -10.90 13.59 21.41
N PRO A 140 -12.10 12.96 21.39
CA PRO A 140 -12.36 11.73 20.64
C PRO A 140 -11.95 11.78 19.16
N TRP A 141 -12.00 12.95 18.53
CA TRP A 141 -11.67 13.17 17.13
C TRP A 141 -10.18 13.39 16.85
N GLU A 142 -9.35 13.60 17.87
CA GLU A 142 -7.91 13.92 17.70
C GLU A 142 -7.21 12.93 16.76
N LEU A 143 -7.43 11.63 17.00
CA LEU A 143 -6.86 10.53 16.21
C LEU A 143 -7.31 10.62 14.75
N VAL A 144 -8.62 10.76 14.52
CA VAL A 144 -9.20 10.77 13.18
C VAL A 144 -8.71 11.98 12.40
N TYR A 145 -8.71 13.17 13.00
CA TYR A 145 -8.18 14.37 12.35
C TYR A 145 -6.68 14.25 12.06
N SER A 146 -5.90 13.72 13.01
CA SER A 146 -4.47 13.51 12.84
C SER A 146 -4.18 12.57 11.68
N VAL A 147 -4.91 11.44 11.56
CA VAL A 147 -4.73 10.50 10.46
C VAL A 147 -5.24 11.10 9.14
N MET A 148 -6.41 11.74 9.12
CA MET A 148 -7.06 12.19 7.88
C MET A 148 -6.40 13.42 7.26
N LEU A 149 -6.01 14.39 8.09
CA LEU A 149 -5.46 15.68 7.66
C LEU A 149 -3.94 15.71 7.81
N GLY A 150 -3.38 14.95 8.74
CA GLY A 150 -1.97 14.99 9.12
C GLY A 150 -1.68 15.99 10.23
N ARG A 151 -0.47 15.91 10.78
CA ARG A 151 0.07 16.86 11.77
C ARG A 151 1.31 17.51 11.19
N LEU A 152 1.52 18.78 11.53
CA LEU A 152 2.74 19.50 11.16
C LEU A 152 3.24 20.32 12.36
N PRO A 153 4.48 20.09 12.81
CA PRO A 153 5.04 20.84 13.93
C PRO A 153 5.26 22.30 13.54
N HIS A 154 5.59 23.15 14.51
CA HIS A 154 5.89 24.56 14.24
C HIS A 154 7.20 24.74 13.46
N ARG A 155 8.20 23.91 13.77
CA ARG A 155 9.51 23.89 13.12
C ARG A 155 9.74 22.55 12.44
N PRO A 156 10.48 22.50 11.32
CA PRO A 156 10.91 21.24 10.75
C PRO A 156 11.76 20.44 11.73
N ASP A 157 11.67 19.13 11.64
CA ASP A 157 12.47 18.21 12.43
C ASP A 157 13.97 18.37 12.16
N GLU A 158 14.75 18.45 13.23
CA GLU A 158 16.20 18.73 13.17
C GLU A 158 16.97 17.65 12.38
N ASP A 159 16.58 16.37 12.48
CA ASP A 159 17.22 15.29 11.73
C ASP A 159 17.00 15.46 10.21
N LEU A 160 15.83 15.99 9.80
CA LEU A 160 15.53 16.26 8.37
C LEU A 160 16.30 17.47 7.85
N LEU A 161 16.44 18.51 8.68
CA LEU A 161 17.23 19.68 8.32
C LEU A 161 18.70 19.32 8.17
N ALA A 162 19.25 18.56 9.13
CA ALA A 162 20.62 18.08 9.08
C ALA A 162 20.87 17.21 7.83
N TYR A 163 19.95 16.31 7.50
CA TYR A 163 20.03 15.50 6.28
C TYR A 163 20.05 16.36 5.00
N SER A 164 19.20 17.37 4.92
CA SER A 164 19.12 18.26 3.74
C SER A 164 20.26 19.26 3.62
N ARG A 165 21.17 19.34 4.61
CA ARG A 165 22.20 20.39 4.72
C ARG A 165 21.59 21.79 4.60
N ALA A 166 20.33 21.93 5.04
CA ALA A 166 19.65 23.21 5.09
C ALA A 166 20.24 24.07 6.21
N ARG A 167 19.85 25.35 6.24
CA ARG A 167 20.17 26.21 7.39
C ARG A 167 19.41 25.70 8.61
N ASP A 168 20.07 25.68 9.77
CA ASP A 168 19.49 25.19 11.03
C ASP A 168 18.26 26.00 11.49
N ASP A 169 18.11 27.24 11.01
CA ASP A 169 16.99 28.13 11.34
C ASP A 169 15.81 28.04 10.36
N LEU A 170 15.89 27.18 9.32
CA LEU A 170 14.87 27.06 8.27
C LEU A 170 13.49 26.75 8.88
N GLN A 171 12.49 27.55 8.52
CA GLN A 171 11.10 27.35 8.90
C GLN A 171 10.28 26.83 7.72
N PHE A 172 9.15 26.18 8.00
CA PHE A 172 8.19 25.82 6.94
C PHE A 172 7.70 27.06 6.18
N SER A 173 7.50 28.18 6.88
CA SER A 173 7.02 29.44 6.31
C SER A 173 7.99 30.10 5.32
N ASP A 174 9.26 29.69 5.32
CA ASP A 174 10.26 30.20 4.38
C ASP A 174 10.06 29.63 2.96
N VAL A 175 9.33 28.52 2.86
CA VAL A 175 9.10 27.78 1.60
C VAL A 175 7.61 27.62 1.28
N LEU A 176 6.75 27.58 2.31
CA LEU A 176 5.33 27.27 2.20
C LEU A 176 4.46 28.37 2.81
N THR A 177 3.35 28.68 2.16
CA THR A 177 2.26 29.42 2.82
C THR A 177 1.51 28.48 3.75
N LEU A 178 1.57 28.73 5.06
CA LEU A 178 0.87 27.95 6.07
C LEU A 178 -0.31 28.72 6.68
N GLU A 179 -1.42 28.04 6.86
CA GLU A 179 -2.56 28.53 7.62
C GLU A 179 -2.84 27.58 8.78
N ARG A 180 -2.66 28.03 10.02
CA ARG A 180 -2.94 27.21 11.22
C ARG A 180 -4.32 27.56 11.75
N GLN A 181 -5.18 26.57 11.87
CA GLN A 181 -6.57 26.72 12.31
C GLN A 181 -6.87 25.79 13.48
N THR A 182 -7.71 26.24 14.40
CA THR A 182 -8.31 25.38 15.44
C THR A 182 -9.83 25.50 15.31
N PRO A 183 -10.55 24.45 14.92
CA PRO A 183 -12.00 24.49 14.76
C PRO A 183 -12.69 24.68 16.11
N GLU A 184 -13.83 25.39 16.08
CA GLU A 184 -14.68 25.58 17.26
C GLU A 184 -15.44 24.31 17.64
N SER A 185 -15.78 23.47 16.65
CA SER A 185 -16.39 22.15 16.87
C SER A 185 -15.80 21.10 15.93
N LEU A 186 -15.54 19.91 16.48
CA LEU A 186 -15.04 18.75 15.74
C LEU A 186 -16.20 17.82 15.40
N GLY A 187 -16.16 17.24 14.19
CA GLY A 187 -17.23 16.37 13.72
C GLY A 187 -17.08 15.97 12.26
N VAL A 188 -18.01 15.15 11.78
CA VAL A 188 -17.99 14.66 10.39
C VAL A 188 -18.01 15.82 9.38
N ASP A 189 -18.89 16.81 9.56
CA ASP A 189 -19.06 17.90 8.60
C ASP A 189 -17.83 18.83 8.54
N ASP A 190 -17.24 19.18 9.68
CA ASP A 190 -15.98 19.96 9.73
C ASP A 190 -14.83 19.16 9.10
N LEU A 191 -14.68 17.88 9.45
CA LEU A 191 -13.65 17.00 8.87
C LEU A 191 -13.75 16.94 7.35
N LEU A 192 -14.96 16.71 6.81
CA LEU A 192 -15.20 16.63 5.37
C LEU A 192 -14.91 17.95 4.65
N THR A 193 -15.19 19.08 5.31
CA THR A 193 -14.85 20.41 4.79
C THR A 193 -13.33 20.57 4.69
N ARG A 194 -12.59 20.16 5.73
CA ARG A 194 -11.12 20.24 5.79
C ARG A 194 -10.42 19.28 4.84
N CYS A 195 -10.98 18.09 4.60
CA CYS A 195 -10.45 17.14 3.61
C CYS A 195 -10.40 17.70 2.17
N ARG A 196 -11.10 18.81 1.89
CA ARG A 196 -11.04 19.50 0.59
C ARG A 196 -9.89 20.50 0.47
N GLN A 197 -9.23 20.83 1.57
CA GLN A 197 -8.08 21.73 1.62
C GLN A 197 -6.77 20.97 1.33
N VAL A 198 -5.69 21.70 1.08
CA VAL A 198 -4.34 21.11 1.08
C VAL A 198 -3.87 21.00 2.53
N THR A 199 -3.69 19.78 3.01
CA THR A 199 -3.32 19.50 4.41
C THR A 199 -1.86 19.00 4.50
N PRO A 200 -1.29 18.80 5.70
CA PRO A 200 0.03 18.16 5.84
C PRO A 200 0.15 16.81 5.13
N VAL A 201 -0.92 16.01 5.10
CA VAL A 201 -0.96 14.79 4.28
C VAL A 201 -0.82 15.10 2.79
N GLY A 202 -1.51 16.13 2.30
CA GLY A 202 -1.41 16.59 0.91
C GLY A 202 -0.01 17.10 0.57
N LEU A 203 0.65 17.79 1.50
CA LEU A 203 2.01 18.27 1.38
C LEU A 203 2.99 17.10 1.19
N SER A 204 2.95 16.08 2.07
CA SER A 204 3.79 14.88 1.96
C SER A 204 3.65 14.17 0.60
N ARG A 205 2.48 14.26 -0.04
CA ARG A 205 2.18 13.64 -1.34
C ARG A 205 2.50 14.52 -2.54
N MET A 206 3.03 15.72 -2.31
CA MET A 206 3.27 16.67 -3.39
C MET A 206 4.07 16.02 -4.52
N SER A 207 3.63 16.25 -5.76
CA SER A 207 4.22 15.68 -6.97
C SER A 207 4.11 14.15 -7.09
N LEU A 208 3.45 13.43 -6.19
CA LEU A 208 3.16 11.99 -6.33
C LEU A 208 1.75 11.77 -6.89
N THR A 209 1.59 10.77 -7.75
CA THR A 209 0.28 10.40 -8.30
C THR A 209 -0.31 9.26 -7.48
N PRO A 210 -1.52 9.42 -6.92
CA PRO A 210 -2.18 8.33 -6.21
C PRO A 210 -2.65 7.25 -7.18
N ARG A 211 -2.35 6.00 -6.85
CA ARG A 211 -2.83 4.80 -7.57
C ARG A 211 -3.71 3.97 -6.62
N PRO A 212 -4.97 4.38 -6.41
CA PRO A 212 -5.89 3.60 -5.60
C PRO A 212 -6.12 2.21 -6.22
N VAL A 213 -6.48 1.25 -5.36
CA VAL A 213 -6.98 -0.07 -5.77
C VAL A 213 -7.99 0.10 -6.92
N ARG A 214 -7.74 -0.58 -8.03
CA ARG A 214 -8.68 -0.66 -9.15
C ARG A 214 -9.71 -1.73 -8.82
N VAL A 215 -10.99 -1.39 -8.92
CA VAL A 215 -12.07 -2.37 -9.02
C VAL A 215 -11.81 -3.14 -10.31
N GLY A 216 -11.52 -4.43 -10.19
CA GLY A 216 -11.23 -5.27 -11.35
C GLY A 216 -12.55 -5.66 -12.02
N THR A 217 -12.76 -5.28 -13.28
CA THR A 217 -13.78 -5.89 -14.15
C THR A 217 -13.26 -7.15 -14.84
N ASN A 218 -12.02 -7.55 -14.58
CA ASN A 218 -11.41 -8.72 -15.20
C ASN A 218 -11.71 -9.92 -14.31
N GLY A 219 -12.70 -10.73 -14.73
CA GLY A 219 -13.01 -12.01 -14.12
C GLY A 219 -11.76 -12.88 -14.08
N VAL A 220 -11.19 -13.00 -12.90
CA VAL A 220 -10.39 -14.16 -12.54
C VAL A 220 -11.43 -15.25 -12.28
N ASP A 221 -11.31 -16.39 -12.95
CA ASP A 221 -12.24 -17.52 -12.73
C ASP A 221 -12.36 -17.82 -11.23
N ASP A 222 -13.58 -18.08 -10.75
CA ASP A 222 -13.97 -18.27 -9.34
C ASP A 222 -13.09 -19.25 -8.52
N TRP A 223 -12.29 -20.10 -9.17
CA TRP A 223 -11.40 -21.06 -8.52
C TRP A 223 -10.04 -20.48 -8.10
N LEU A 224 -9.67 -19.30 -8.61
CA LEU A 224 -8.50 -18.52 -8.19
C LEU A 224 -8.98 -17.30 -7.40
N GLN A 225 -9.62 -17.53 -6.24
CA GLN A 225 -9.97 -16.44 -5.34
C GLN A 225 -8.69 -15.78 -4.81
N GLU A 226 -8.30 -14.68 -5.44
CA GLU A 226 -7.23 -13.84 -4.94
C GLU A 226 -7.66 -13.23 -3.60
N ALA A 227 -6.78 -13.28 -2.59
CA ALA A 227 -6.97 -12.53 -1.36
C ALA A 227 -7.24 -11.04 -1.70
N GLY A 228 -8.32 -10.49 -1.16
CA GLY A 228 -8.73 -9.11 -1.45
C GLY A 228 -9.60 -8.92 -2.71
N ALA A 229 -10.11 -9.99 -3.32
CA ALA A 229 -11.17 -9.90 -4.35
C ALA A 229 -12.39 -9.16 -3.81
N ALA A 230 -12.84 -9.49 -2.59
CA ALA A 230 -13.94 -8.80 -1.91
C ALA A 230 -13.70 -7.28 -1.78
N ALA A 231 -12.51 -6.83 -1.37
CA ALA A 231 -12.23 -5.38 -1.28
C ALA A 231 -12.10 -4.68 -2.64
N ARG A 232 -11.73 -5.41 -3.70
CA ARG A 232 -11.78 -4.88 -5.06
C ARG A 232 -13.22 -4.76 -5.56
N ASP A 233 -14.09 -5.71 -5.23
CA ASP A 233 -15.48 -5.76 -5.68
C ASP A 233 -16.41 -4.85 -4.86
N LEU A 234 -16.12 -4.65 -3.57
CA LEU A 234 -16.93 -3.87 -2.63
C LEU A 234 -16.63 -2.35 -2.66
N GLY A 235 -15.66 -1.91 -3.45
CA GLY A 235 -15.38 -0.50 -3.72
C GLY A 235 -14.51 0.22 -2.67
N ARG A 236 -14.38 1.54 -2.83
CA ARG A 236 -13.43 2.39 -2.05
C ARG A 236 -13.99 2.92 -0.73
N ASN A 237 -15.25 2.59 -0.41
CA ASN A 237 -16.02 3.24 0.65
C ASN A 237 -15.84 2.52 2.00
N VAL A 238 -14.62 2.54 2.51
CA VAL A 238 -14.26 1.91 3.79
C VAL A 238 -14.39 2.92 4.93
N TYR A 239 -15.13 2.52 5.96
CA TYR A 239 -15.35 3.24 7.20
C TYR A 239 -14.69 2.46 8.33
N VAL A 240 -13.76 3.13 9.01
CA VAL A 240 -13.08 2.55 10.16
C VAL A 240 -13.72 3.11 11.42
N LEU A 241 -14.39 2.26 12.20
CA LEU A 241 -14.89 2.66 13.52
C LEU A 241 -13.71 2.60 14.51
N CYS A 242 -13.36 3.78 15.03
CA CYS A 242 -12.15 3.97 15.82
C CYS A 242 -12.49 4.10 17.30
N LYS A 243 -11.92 3.22 18.13
CA LYS A 243 -11.93 3.42 19.59
C LYS A 243 -11.00 4.59 19.96
N HIS A 244 -11.39 5.36 20.98
CA HIS A 244 -10.59 6.49 21.46
C HIS A 244 -9.14 6.05 21.80
N LYS A 245 -8.15 6.78 21.26
CA LYS A 245 -6.70 6.55 21.43
C LYS A 245 -6.21 5.14 21.06
N SER A 246 -6.95 4.44 20.21
CA SER A 246 -6.57 3.11 19.72
C SER A 246 -5.44 3.19 18.69
N VAL A 247 -4.24 2.71 19.06
CA VAL A 247 -3.11 2.58 18.11
C VAL A 247 -3.46 1.66 16.95
N ALA A 248 -4.16 0.56 17.23
CA ALA A 248 -4.54 -0.42 16.21
C ALA A 248 -5.51 0.17 15.18
N ASP A 249 -6.55 0.91 15.61
CA ASP A 249 -7.49 1.51 14.65
C ASP A 249 -6.86 2.70 13.91
N ALA A 250 -5.98 3.47 14.57
CA ALA A 250 -5.18 4.50 13.88
C ALA A 250 -4.31 3.88 12.79
N ALA A 251 -3.61 2.79 13.09
CA ALA A 251 -2.78 2.07 12.13
C ALA A 251 -3.61 1.47 10.99
N LEU A 252 -4.78 0.89 11.29
CA LEU A 252 -5.71 0.39 10.26
C LEU A 252 -6.13 1.53 9.31
N LEU A 253 -6.65 2.64 9.85
CA LEU A 253 -7.09 3.77 9.03
C LEU A 253 -5.95 4.38 8.22
N TRP A 254 -4.80 4.62 8.84
CA TRP A 254 -3.61 5.14 8.17
C TRP A 254 -3.16 4.22 7.03
N ASN A 255 -3.04 2.91 7.29
CA ASN A 255 -2.58 1.95 6.30
C ASN A 255 -3.59 1.79 5.15
N LEU A 256 -4.89 1.76 5.44
CA LEU A 256 -5.93 1.76 4.41
C LEU A 256 -5.78 2.99 3.50
N ARG A 257 -5.57 4.17 4.08
CA ARG A 257 -5.35 5.38 3.28
C ARG A 257 -4.03 5.32 2.51
N ALA A 258 -2.94 4.86 3.10
CA ALA A 258 -1.64 4.67 2.44
C ALA A 258 -1.74 3.74 1.23
N LEU A 259 -2.41 2.60 1.37
CA LEU A 259 -2.59 1.61 0.31
C LEU A 259 -3.57 2.08 -0.78
N HIS A 260 -4.58 2.88 -0.42
CA HIS A 260 -5.49 3.50 -1.39
C HIS A 260 -4.92 4.77 -2.03
N GLY A 261 -3.63 5.07 -1.83
CA GLY A 261 -2.98 6.26 -2.37
C GLY A 261 -3.57 7.56 -1.81
N TRP A 262 -4.18 7.53 -0.63
CA TRP A 262 -4.81 8.66 0.05
C TRP A 262 -5.88 9.35 -0.78
N SER A 263 -7.01 8.65 -0.96
CA SER A 263 -8.18 9.27 -1.54
C SER A 263 -8.63 10.49 -0.71
N HIS A 264 -9.30 11.43 -1.38
CA HIS A 264 -9.70 12.71 -0.81
C HIS A 264 -10.59 12.57 0.44
N ILE A 265 -11.44 11.53 0.51
CA ILE A 265 -12.36 11.35 1.64
C ILE A 265 -12.22 9.94 2.22
N VAL A 266 -12.61 8.89 1.51
CA VAL A 266 -12.58 7.51 2.02
C VAL A 266 -11.29 6.76 1.62
N PRO A 267 -10.70 5.88 2.43
CA PRO A 267 -11.15 5.38 3.74
C PRO A 267 -11.23 6.47 4.82
N ILE A 268 -12.29 6.48 5.64
CA ILE A 268 -12.53 7.50 6.67
C ILE A 268 -12.65 6.87 8.06
N GLY A 269 -12.08 7.54 9.07
CA GLY A 269 -12.24 7.16 10.47
C GLY A 269 -13.47 7.82 11.07
N LEU A 270 -14.20 7.09 11.89
CA LEU A 270 -15.28 7.62 12.72
C LEU A 270 -14.98 7.22 14.17
N PRO A 271 -14.72 8.18 15.08
CA PRO A 271 -14.62 7.79 16.48
C PRO A 271 -15.96 7.21 16.92
N VAL A 272 -15.94 6.35 17.93
CA VAL A 272 -17.16 5.80 18.51
C VAL A 272 -17.09 5.84 20.03
N SER A 273 -18.23 6.11 20.66
CA SER A 273 -18.36 6.10 22.11
C SER A 273 -18.97 4.78 22.59
N ARG A 274 -18.82 4.51 23.90
CA ARG A 274 -19.56 3.46 24.57
C ARG A 274 -20.63 4.07 25.46
N THR A 275 -21.78 3.41 25.57
CA THR A 275 -22.86 3.76 26.48
C THR A 275 -22.42 3.57 27.93
N SER A 276 -23.23 4.03 28.89
CA SER A 276 -22.98 3.79 30.32
C SER A 276 -22.96 2.30 30.70
N ALA A 277 -23.62 1.44 29.91
CA ALA A 277 -23.59 -0.01 30.05
C ALA A 277 -22.32 -0.64 29.44
N GLY A 278 -21.47 0.15 28.78
CA GLY A 278 -20.24 -0.29 28.14
C GLY A 278 -20.44 -0.84 26.72
N GLU A 279 -21.65 -0.78 26.17
CA GLU A 279 -21.96 -1.20 24.79
C GLU A 279 -21.58 -0.13 23.78
N LEU A 280 -21.37 -0.48 22.52
CA LEU A 280 -21.16 0.51 21.45
C LEU A 280 -22.40 1.42 21.32
N ASP A 281 -22.20 2.74 21.23
CA ASP A 281 -23.29 3.64 20.86
C ASP A 281 -23.58 3.53 19.35
N VAL A 282 -24.40 2.55 19.01
CA VAL A 282 -24.76 2.23 17.62
C VAL A 282 -25.46 3.41 16.94
N ALA A 283 -26.27 4.20 17.68
CA ALA A 283 -27.00 5.33 17.11
C ALA A 283 -26.06 6.49 16.76
N GLU A 284 -25.06 6.76 17.61
CA GLU A 284 -24.01 7.74 17.30
C GLU A 284 -23.20 7.32 16.06
N ALA A 285 -22.80 6.05 15.98
CA ALA A 285 -22.07 5.52 14.82
C ALA A 285 -22.89 5.61 13.53
N GLU A 286 -24.17 5.22 13.58
CA GLU A 286 -25.13 5.33 12.48
C GLU A 286 -25.25 6.77 11.97
N ALA A 287 -25.52 7.73 12.85
CA ALA A 287 -25.67 9.14 12.49
C ALA A 287 -24.42 9.73 11.81
N ARG A 288 -23.23 9.31 12.27
CA ARG A 288 -21.95 9.68 11.67
C ARG A 288 -21.81 9.11 10.25
N ILE A 289 -22.12 7.82 10.06
CA ILE A 289 -22.06 7.16 8.75
C ILE A 289 -23.01 7.84 7.78
N GLU A 290 -24.26 8.08 8.18
CA GLU A 290 -25.24 8.76 7.34
C GLU A 290 -24.76 10.14 6.86
N THR A 291 -24.10 10.89 7.74
CA THR A 291 -23.58 12.23 7.42
C THR A 291 -22.53 12.19 6.32
N VAL A 292 -21.58 11.24 6.39
CA VAL A 292 -20.61 11.01 5.31
C VAL A 292 -21.32 10.56 4.02
N ALA A 293 -22.32 9.69 4.17
CA ALA A 293 -22.99 9.04 3.06
C ALA A 293 -24.03 9.93 2.35
N ARG A 294 -24.33 11.13 2.89
CA ARG A 294 -25.16 12.18 2.27
C ARG A 294 -24.40 13.05 1.26
N GLN A 295 -23.08 12.92 1.18
CA GLN A 295 -22.27 13.81 0.34
C GLN A 295 -22.49 13.53 -1.17
N PRO A 296 -22.37 14.53 -2.05
CA PRO A 296 -22.73 14.40 -3.47
C PRO A 296 -21.82 13.49 -4.30
N PHE A 297 -20.63 13.13 -3.80
CA PHE A 297 -19.68 12.25 -4.51
C PHE A 297 -20.11 10.77 -4.56
N TRP A 298 -21.19 10.41 -3.86
CA TRP A 298 -21.81 9.09 -3.90
C TRP A 298 -22.69 8.84 -5.14
N MET A 299 -22.96 9.89 -5.94
CA MET A 299 -23.99 9.84 -7.00
C MET A 299 -23.47 9.48 -8.40
N THR A 300 -22.20 9.11 -8.56
CA THR A 300 -21.65 8.66 -9.86
C THR A 300 -21.49 7.15 -9.92
N GLY A 301 -22.47 6.44 -10.51
CA GLY A 301 -22.41 5.00 -10.78
C GLY A 301 -22.99 4.11 -9.67
N ALA A 302 -23.39 2.88 -10.02
CA ALA A 302 -24.10 1.88 -9.20
C ALA A 302 -23.85 2.03 -7.69
N ALA A 303 -24.93 2.13 -6.90
CA ALA A 303 -24.92 2.43 -5.47
C ALA A 303 -23.71 1.79 -4.77
N PRO A 304 -22.66 2.56 -4.46
CA PRO A 304 -21.40 1.96 -4.12
C PRO A 304 -21.51 1.39 -2.70
N MET A 305 -21.30 0.07 -2.59
CA MET A 305 -21.36 -0.67 -1.34
C MET A 305 -20.48 -0.01 -0.28
N MET A 306 -20.96 0.03 0.96
CA MET A 306 -20.22 0.58 2.11
C MET A 306 -19.64 -0.54 2.93
N VAL A 307 -18.42 -0.35 3.42
CA VAL A 307 -17.74 -1.34 4.25
C VAL A 307 -17.44 -0.75 5.61
N LEU A 308 -17.87 -1.43 6.67
CA LEU A 308 -17.50 -1.15 8.05
C LEU A 308 -16.40 -2.12 8.48
N THR A 309 -15.38 -1.59 9.15
CA THR A 309 -14.28 -2.38 9.69
C THR A 309 -13.72 -1.74 10.96
N SER A 310 -13.06 -2.53 11.79
CA SER A 310 -12.34 -2.09 12.99
C SER A 310 -11.37 -3.19 13.41
N THR A 311 -10.25 -2.83 14.04
CA THR A 311 -9.36 -3.82 14.67
C THR A 311 -9.71 -4.10 16.12
N THR A 312 -10.44 -3.19 16.78
CA THR A 312 -10.71 -3.29 18.21
C THR A 312 -12.16 -3.55 18.57
N LEU A 313 -13.09 -3.34 17.65
CA LEU A 313 -14.50 -3.66 17.86
C LEU A 313 -14.80 -5.09 17.38
N PRO A 314 -15.60 -5.87 18.14
CA PRO A 314 -16.16 -7.13 17.68
C PRO A 314 -16.90 -6.99 16.34
N HIS A 315 -16.89 -8.07 15.54
CA HIS A 315 -17.59 -8.08 14.26
C HIS A 315 -19.11 -7.87 14.40
N GLU A 316 -19.71 -8.44 15.45
CA GLU A 316 -21.13 -8.30 15.79
C GLU A 316 -21.55 -6.83 16.00
N ASP A 317 -20.69 -6.01 16.60
CA ASP A 317 -20.93 -4.58 16.79
C ASP A 317 -21.00 -3.85 15.44
N LEU A 318 -20.15 -4.25 14.47
CA LEU A 318 -20.13 -3.69 13.13
C LEU A 318 -21.39 -4.09 12.34
N GLU A 319 -21.80 -5.35 12.46
CA GLU A 319 -23.04 -5.85 11.84
C GLU A 319 -24.27 -5.15 12.42
N ALA A 320 -24.30 -4.91 13.73
CA ALA A 320 -25.39 -4.19 14.39
C ALA A 320 -25.53 -2.74 13.85
N VAL A 321 -24.42 -2.03 13.65
CA VAL A 321 -24.42 -0.70 13.02
C VAL A 321 -24.92 -0.78 11.57
N GLY A 322 -24.42 -1.75 10.79
CA GLY A 322 -24.84 -1.96 9.40
C GLY A 322 -26.34 -2.28 9.28
N GLY A 323 -26.87 -3.11 10.18
CA GLY A 323 -28.28 -3.50 10.21
C GLY A 323 -29.26 -2.35 10.47
N ARG A 324 -28.81 -1.24 11.05
CA ARG A 324 -29.63 -0.03 11.25
C ARG A 324 -29.70 0.87 10.02
N LEU A 325 -28.97 0.56 8.95
CA LEU A 325 -28.96 1.33 7.70
C LEU A 325 -29.67 0.54 6.55
N PRO A 326 -30.96 0.17 6.69
CA PRO A 326 -31.61 -0.81 5.80
C PRO A 326 -31.76 -0.37 4.35
N HIS A 327 -31.66 0.94 4.09
CA HIS A 327 -31.77 1.51 2.74
C HIS A 327 -30.43 1.61 2.02
N ARG A 328 -29.34 1.11 2.62
CA ARG A 328 -28.01 1.15 2.02
C ARG A 328 -27.30 -0.20 2.21
N PRO A 329 -26.60 -0.71 1.17
CA PRO A 329 -25.81 -1.93 1.32
C PRO A 329 -24.54 -1.66 2.13
N VAL A 330 -24.59 -1.94 3.43
CA VAL A 330 -23.46 -1.84 4.37
C VAL A 330 -23.01 -3.25 4.76
N TYR A 331 -21.73 -3.53 4.60
CA TYR A 331 -21.13 -4.82 4.95
C TYR A 331 -20.10 -4.63 6.06
N ALA A 332 -20.20 -5.43 7.11
CA ALA A 332 -19.12 -5.58 8.08
C ALA A 332 -18.07 -6.54 7.48
N LEU A 333 -16.82 -6.11 7.39
CA LEU A 333 -15.72 -6.95 6.92
C LEU A 333 -14.57 -6.97 7.92
N SER A 334 -13.84 -8.08 7.94
CA SER A 334 -12.60 -8.17 8.71
C SER A 334 -11.57 -7.18 8.15
N PRO A 335 -10.71 -6.58 9.00
CA PRO A 335 -9.58 -5.80 8.54
C PRO A 335 -8.70 -6.51 7.49
N SER A 336 -8.58 -7.84 7.57
CA SER A 336 -7.84 -8.66 6.60
C SER A 336 -8.40 -8.60 5.18
N ASP A 337 -9.71 -8.38 5.05
CA ASP A 337 -10.40 -8.42 3.77
C ASP A 337 -10.19 -7.11 3.01
N VAL A 338 -10.06 -6.00 3.75
CA VAL A 338 -9.92 -4.64 3.21
C VAL A 338 -8.48 -4.15 3.12
N LEU A 339 -7.58 -4.65 3.95
CA LEU A 339 -6.20 -4.19 4.02
C LEU A 339 -5.31 -4.89 2.98
N VAL A 340 -5.63 -4.65 1.70
CA VAL A 340 -4.98 -5.32 0.56
C VAL A 340 -3.78 -4.50 0.06
N PRO A 341 -2.57 -5.07 0.02
CA PRO A 341 -1.40 -4.41 -0.53
C PRO A 341 -1.63 -3.98 -1.99
N THR A 342 -1.36 -2.71 -2.27
CA THR A 342 -1.41 -2.15 -3.62
C THR A 342 0.01 -1.85 -4.09
N PRO A 343 0.40 -2.27 -5.31
CA PRO A 343 1.64 -1.87 -5.94
C PRO A 343 1.78 -0.35 -6.09
N ALA A 344 2.92 0.21 -5.67
CA ALA A 344 3.27 1.62 -5.86
C ALA A 344 2.09 2.60 -5.65
N PRO A 345 1.43 2.62 -4.48
CA PRO A 345 0.18 3.36 -4.28
C PRO A 345 0.37 4.87 -4.34
N LEU A 346 1.59 5.35 -4.10
CA LEU A 346 2.04 6.73 -4.28
C LEU A 346 3.36 6.71 -5.04
N ALA A 347 3.32 7.07 -6.31
CA ALA A 347 4.51 7.15 -7.16
C ALA A 347 4.30 8.13 -8.31
N ARG A 348 5.39 8.68 -8.84
CA ARG A 348 5.39 9.33 -10.15
C ARG A 348 5.43 8.24 -11.21
N SER A 349 4.44 8.25 -12.09
CA SER A 349 4.24 7.15 -13.05
C SER A 349 4.32 7.65 -14.48
N SER A 350 5.11 6.96 -15.30
CA SER A 350 5.22 7.24 -16.74
C SER A 350 5.28 5.92 -17.52
N SER A 351 4.79 5.94 -18.76
CA SER A 351 4.86 4.79 -19.66
C SER A 351 6.06 4.96 -20.59
N MET A 352 6.76 3.87 -20.90
CA MET A 352 7.93 3.88 -21.76
C MET A 352 8.07 2.56 -22.53
N PRO A 353 8.52 2.58 -23.79
CA PRO A 353 8.92 1.36 -24.48
C PRO A 353 10.26 0.87 -23.89
N LEU A 354 10.36 -0.43 -23.64
CA LEU A 354 11.61 -1.11 -23.26
C LEU A 354 11.89 -2.25 -24.23
N THR A 355 13.14 -2.35 -24.69
CA THR A 355 13.58 -3.48 -25.53
C THR A 355 14.32 -4.47 -24.67
N PHE A 356 13.76 -5.67 -24.52
CA PHE A 356 14.41 -6.78 -23.83
C PHE A 356 15.21 -7.64 -24.80
N ALA A 357 16.36 -8.10 -24.32
CA ALA A 357 17.19 -9.13 -24.93
C ALA A 357 17.61 -10.13 -23.85
N ALA A 358 17.26 -11.41 -24.02
CA ALA A 358 17.49 -12.46 -23.04
C ALA A 358 16.94 -12.11 -21.63
N GLY A 359 15.75 -11.52 -21.58
CA GLY A 359 15.10 -11.11 -20.32
C GLY A 359 15.75 -9.93 -19.62
N ARG A 360 16.66 -9.19 -20.27
CA ARG A 360 17.29 -7.97 -19.73
C ARG A 360 17.01 -6.76 -20.61
N ALA A 361 16.82 -5.60 -19.99
CA ALA A 361 16.65 -4.32 -20.67
C ALA A 361 17.35 -3.21 -19.89
N LEU A 362 17.79 -2.15 -20.59
CA LEU A 362 18.18 -0.91 -19.94
C LEU A 362 16.96 0.00 -19.83
N ALA A 363 16.58 0.34 -18.60
CA ALA A 363 15.42 1.18 -18.32
C ALA A 363 15.87 2.56 -17.83
N PRO A 364 15.30 3.67 -18.36
CA PRO A 364 15.56 5.00 -17.84
C PRO A 364 14.95 5.15 -16.45
N THR A 365 15.75 5.53 -15.47
CA THR A 365 15.31 5.58 -14.07
C THR A 365 14.52 6.84 -13.74
N LEU A 366 14.80 7.96 -14.41
CA LEU A 366 14.15 9.26 -14.19
C LEU A 366 13.78 9.92 -15.52
N ALA A 367 12.62 10.58 -15.60
CA ALA A 367 12.26 11.49 -16.70
C ALA A 367 12.75 12.91 -16.37
N GLU A 368 12.66 13.80 -17.35
CA GLU A 368 12.98 15.22 -17.18
C GLU A 368 12.17 15.86 -16.05
N ASP A 369 10.84 15.72 -16.06
CA ASP A 369 9.97 16.19 -14.97
C ASP A 369 10.33 15.61 -13.59
N ASP A 370 10.88 14.39 -13.54
CA ASP A 370 11.34 13.81 -12.27
C ASP A 370 12.61 14.49 -11.78
N ARG A 371 13.55 14.81 -12.69
CA ARG A 371 14.79 15.52 -12.37
C ARG A 371 14.52 16.94 -11.88
N GLU A 372 13.53 17.62 -12.44
CA GLU A 372 13.12 18.96 -11.96
C GLU A 372 12.59 18.90 -10.52
N VAL A 373 11.66 17.99 -10.25
CA VAL A 373 11.06 17.83 -8.91
C VAL A 373 12.09 17.35 -7.88
N LEU A 374 13.05 16.54 -8.30
CA LEU A 374 14.08 15.94 -7.45
C LEU A 374 15.42 16.68 -7.54
N ALA A 375 15.44 17.91 -8.05
CA ALA A 375 16.68 18.65 -8.32
C ALA A 375 17.55 18.85 -7.06
N LEU A 376 16.93 18.93 -5.88
CA LEU A 376 17.64 19.07 -4.61
C LEU A 376 17.97 17.72 -3.95
N VAL A 377 17.48 16.59 -4.48
CA VAL A 377 17.51 15.28 -3.81
C VAL A 377 18.69 14.43 -4.29
N ASN A 378 19.36 13.74 -3.36
CA ASN A 378 20.32 12.69 -3.70
C ASN A 378 19.57 11.41 -4.17
N THR A 379 19.22 11.37 -5.45
CA THR A 379 18.31 10.33 -5.98
C THR A 379 18.86 8.91 -5.89
N ASP A 380 20.18 8.70 -6.02
CA ASP A 380 20.81 7.37 -6.03
C ASP A 380 20.63 6.59 -4.72
N GLN A 381 20.54 7.32 -3.61
CA GLN A 381 20.50 6.74 -2.26
C GLN A 381 19.14 6.86 -1.58
N SER A 382 18.18 7.57 -2.19
CA SER A 382 16.87 7.87 -1.59
C SER A 382 15.65 7.47 -2.43
N VAL A 383 15.83 7.17 -3.72
CA VAL A 383 14.72 6.96 -4.65
C VAL A 383 14.74 5.54 -5.23
N ARG A 384 13.57 4.90 -5.22
CA ARG A 384 13.32 3.61 -5.86
C ARG A 384 12.53 3.80 -7.13
N VAL A 385 12.85 2.96 -8.10
CA VAL A 385 12.17 2.88 -9.39
C VAL A 385 11.67 1.46 -9.58
N THR A 386 10.36 1.29 -9.62
CA THR A 386 9.75 0.02 -10.02
C THR A 386 9.43 0.07 -11.50
N VAL A 387 9.89 -0.93 -12.26
CA VAL A 387 9.60 -1.11 -13.68
C VAL A 387 8.64 -2.28 -13.84
N GLU A 388 7.42 -1.99 -14.27
CA GLU A 388 6.32 -2.93 -14.49
C GLU A 388 6.17 -3.17 -15.99
N VAL A 389 6.26 -4.41 -16.47
CA VAL A 389 5.97 -4.74 -17.88
C VAL A 389 4.46 -4.93 -18.05
N ASP A 390 3.86 -4.21 -19.00
CA ASP A 390 2.40 -4.23 -19.18
C ASP A 390 1.90 -5.65 -19.49
N ARG A 391 0.79 -6.04 -18.88
CA ARG A 391 0.15 -7.38 -18.97
C ARG A 391 1.00 -8.55 -18.46
N GLN A 392 2.12 -8.29 -17.78
CA GLN A 392 2.94 -9.31 -17.13
C GLN A 392 3.28 -8.93 -15.69
N PRO A 393 2.32 -8.60 -14.80
CA PRO A 393 2.67 -8.18 -13.44
C PRO A 393 3.39 -9.31 -12.68
N LEU A 394 4.47 -8.99 -11.97
CA LEU A 394 5.16 -9.94 -11.09
C LEU A 394 4.40 -10.13 -9.77
N PRO A 395 4.30 -11.37 -9.26
CA PRO A 395 3.71 -11.62 -7.96
C PRO A 395 4.59 -11.04 -6.83
N SER A 396 3.96 -10.61 -5.74
CA SER A 396 4.66 -10.16 -4.53
C SER A 396 5.08 -11.36 -3.68
N LEU A 397 6.30 -11.86 -3.93
CA LEU A 397 6.88 -13.04 -3.27
C LEU A 397 8.06 -12.63 -2.38
N VAL A 398 8.02 -13.01 -1.10
CA VAL A 398 9.04 -12.65 -0.12
C VAL A 398 10.46 -13.07 -0.54
N PRO A 399 10.69 -14.26 -1.15
CA PRO A 399 12.02 -14.65 -1.60
C PRO A 399 12.60 -13.78 -2.73
N LEU A 400 11.78 -12.99 -3.42
CA LEU A 400 12.18 -12.16 -4.56
C LEU A 400 12.37 -10.67 -4.20
N ARG A 401 12.05 -10.25 -2.97
CA ARG A 401 12.04 -8.83 -2.55
C ARG A 401 13.42 -8.14 -2.64
N GLY A 402 14.49 -8.90 -2.86
CA GLY A 402 15.86 -8.39 -2.75
C GLY A 402 16.26 -8.18 -1.30
N GLY A 403 17.56 -8.02 -1.04
CA GLY A 403 18.10 -7.82 0.30
C GLY A 403 19.60 -8.11 0.34
N ARG A 404 20.24 -7.85 1.49
CA ARG A 404 21.69 -8.04 1.73
C ARG A 404 22.20 -9.45 1.36
N TRP A 405 21.30 -10.43 1.29
CA TRP A 405 21.56 -11.85 1.02
C TRP A 405 20.82 -12.40 -0.22
N SER A 406 20.21 -11.54 -1.04
CA SER A 406 19.49 -11.99 -2.23
C SER A 406 20.46 -12.28 -3.38
N MET A 407 20.43 -13.50 -3.90
CA MET A 407 21.10 -13.85 -5.17
C MET A 407 20.33 -13.32 -6.41
N TYR A 408 19.12 -12.79 -6.21
CA TYR A 408 18.26 -12.30 -7.27
C TYR A 408 18.18 -10.77 -7.26
N PRO A 409 17.94 -10.14 -8.43
CA PRO A 409 17.45 -8.76 -8.49
C PRO A 409 16.24 -8.56 -7.58
N ALA A 410 16.01 -7.33 -7.13
CA ALA A 410 14.88 -7.02 -6.27
C ALA A 410 13.60 -6.94 -7.11
N TYR A 411 12.54 -7.60 -6.65
CA TYR A 411 11.21 -7.60 -7.27
C TYR A 411 10.15 -7.30 -6.23
N GLY A 412 9.16 -6.51 -6.59
CA GLY A 412 8.04 -6.16 -5.72
C GLY A 412 6.97 -5.41 -6.48
N GLY A 413 5.74 -5.45 -5.94
CA GLY A 413 4.57 -4.73 -6.48
C GLY A 413 4.48 -4.74 -8.00
N GLY A 414 4.41 -5.93 -8.57
CA GLY A 414 4.18 -6.07 -10.01
C GLY A 414 5.41 -5.89 -10.89
N GLY A 415 6.57 -5.49 -10.37
CA GLY A 415 7.72 -5.14 -11.21
C GLY A 415 9.10 -5.40 -10.61
N ALA A 416 10.12 -5.09 -11.41
CA ALA A 416 11.51 -5.10 -11.00
C ALA A 416 11.87 -3.78 -10.32
N ILE A 417 12.57 -3.84 -9.20
CA ILE A 417 12.93 -2.68 -8.38
C ILE A 417 14.41 -2.39 -8.57
N VAL A 418 14.72 -1.15 -8.94
CA VAL A 418 16.07 -0.60 -9.04
C VAL A 418 16.16 0.72 -8.28
N SER A 419 17.36 1.16 -7.94
CA SER A 419 17.56 2.55 -7.49
C SER A 419 17.47 3.50 -8.67
N ALA A 420 17.13 4.77 -8.41
CA ALA A 420 17.49 5.81 -9.36
C ALA A 420 19.02 5.80 -9.56
N SER A 421 19.45 6.12 -10.78
CA SER A 421 20.86 6.12 -11.15
C SER A 421 21.28 7.50 -11.64
N ALA A 422 22.45 7.98 -11.21
CA ALA A 422 23.07 9.20 -11.71
C ALA A 422 23.35 9.13 -13.22
N THR A 423 23.54 7.94 -13.79
CA THR A 423 23.67 7.75 -15.25
C THR A 423 22.33 7.85 -15.97
N GLY A 424 21.22 7.93 -15.23
CA GLY A 424 19.86 8.05 -15.74
C GLY A 424 19.24 6.74 -16.26
N VAL A 425 19.99 5.63 -16.25
CA VAL A 425 19.55 4.30 -16.69
C VAL A 425 20.00 3.22 -15.71
N ALA A 426 19.22 2.14 -15.62
CA ALA A 426 19.54 0.95 -14.85
C ALA A 426 19.20 -0.31 -15.65
N GLU A 427 20.00 -1.38 -15.46
CA GLU A 427 19.65 -2.68 -16.00
C GLU A 427 18.48 -3.28 -15.20
N VAL A 428 17.46 -3.72 -15.91
CA VAL A 428 16.31 -4.43 -15.39
C VAL A 428 16.35 -5.86 -15.94
N GLN A 429 16.31 -6.83 -15.05
CA GLN A 429 16.22 -8.24 -15.40
C GLN A 429 14.83 -8.76 -15.06
N TRP A 430 14.10 -9.26 -16.06
CA TRP A 430 12.82 -9.91 -15.87
C TRP A 430 13.02 -11.38 -15.43
N PRO A 431 12.36 -11.85 -14.35
CA PRO A 431 12.57 -13.20 -13.85
C PRO A 431 11.93 -14.22 -14.79
N GLN A 432 12.61 -15.35 -14.97
CA GLN A 432 12.03 -16.50 -15.67
C GLN A 432 10.87 -17.09 -14.85
N THR A 433 9.88 -17.68 -15.52
CA THR A 433 8.71 -18.29 -14.86
C THR A 433 9.11 -19.37 -13.86
N TRP A 434 10.19 -20.12 -14.14
CA TRP A 434 10.73 -21.11 -13.19
C TRP A 434 11.20 -20.47 -11.87
N THR A 435 11.87 -19.31 -11.94
CA THR A 435 12.31 -18.56 -10.76
C THR A 435 11.12 -18.12 -9.90
N LEU A 436 10.03 -17.68 -10.55
CA LEU A 436 8.79 -17.33 -9.85
C LEU A 436 8.16 -18.55 -9.15
N LEU A 437 8.13 -19.70 -9.84
CA LEU A 437 7.60 -20.95 -9.28
C LEU A 437 8.43 -21.45 -8.09
N GLU A 438 9.76 -21.44 -8.20
CA GLU A 438 10.65 -21.80 -7.09
C GLU A 438 10.48 -20.86 -5.89
N ALA A 439 10.35 -19.56 -6.13
CA ALA A 439 10.10 -18.58 -5.08
C ALA A 439 8.76 -18.81 -4.39
N ALA A 440 7.68 -19.02 -5.15
CA ALA A 440 6.36 -19.29 -4.60
C ALA A 440 6.35 -20.57 -3.76
N ALA A 441 6.96 -21.65 -4.25
CA ALA A 441 7.07 -22.89 -3.48
C ALA A 441 7.87 -22.71 -2.18
N ARG A 442 9.01 -22.00 -2.25
CA ARG A 442 9.85 -21.74 -1.06
C ARG A 442 9.09 -20.95 0.01
N GLU A 443 8.24 -20.02 -0.39
CA GLU A 443 7.42 -19.25 0.54
C GLU A 443 6.44 -20.14 1.33
N HIS A 444 5.97 -21.24 0.74
CA HIS A 444 5.14 -22.25 1.38
C HIS A 444 5.93 -23.42 2.00
N GLY A 445 7.26 -23.31 2.13
CA GLY A 445 8.11 -24.38 2.66
C GLY A 445 8.22 -25.60 1.74
N LEU A 446 7.86 -25.45 0.47
CA LEU A 446 7.91 -26.50 -0.55
C LEU A 446 9.19 -26.39 -1.38
N THR A 447 9.55 -27.48 -2.05
CA THR A 447 10.66 -27.52 -3.01
C THR A 447 10.15 -27.98 -4.37
N VAL A 448 10.48 -27.23 -5.42
CA VAL A 448 10.14 -27.59 -6.79
C VAL A 448 11.30 -28.38 -7.39
N ARG A 449 10.99 -29.49 -8.06
CA ARG A 449 11.96 -30.27 -8.83
C ARG A 449 11.38 -30.63 -10.18
N GLU A 450 12.25 -30.74 -11.17
CA GLU A 450 11.82 -31.27 -12.45
C GLU A 450 11.43 -32.75 -12.33
N SER A 451 10.38 -33.12 -13.06
CA SER A 451 9.95 -34.50 -13.20
C SER A 451 9.85 -34.87 -14.68
N VAL A 452 10.13 -36.13 -14.99
CA VAL A 452 9.97 -36.69 -16.34
C VAL A 452 8.51 -36.56 -16.83
N PRO A 453 7.48 -36.89 -16.02
CA PRO A 453 6.09 -36.64 -16.41
C PRO A 453 5.80 -35.16 -16.72
N GLY A 454 6.33 -34.22 -15.94
CA GLY A 454 6.17 -32.79 -16.18
C GLY A 454 6.83 -32.31 -17.47
N GLN A 455 7.99 -32.87 -17.83
CA GLN A 455 8.63 -32.62 -19.13
C GLN A 455 7.76 -33.06 -20.31
N HIS A 456 7.17 -34.26 -20.23
CA HIS A 456 6.27 -34.77 -21.26
C HIS A 456 4.97 -33.96 -21.34
N ALA A 457 4.40 -33.57 -20.21
CA ALA A 457 3.18 -32.74 -20.17
C ALA A 457 3.36 -31.38 -20.84
N VAL A 458 4.53 -30.75 -20.65
CA VAL A 458 4.84 -29.49 -21.32
C VAL A 458 5.06 -29.66 -22.82
N ALA A 459 5.81 -30.69 -23.24
CA ALA A 459 6.00 -30.97 -24.66
C ALA A 459 4.65 -31.23 -25.36
N LEU A 460 3.74 -31.94 -24.70
CA LEU A 460 2.38 -32.14 -25.18
C LEU A 460 1.58 -30.83 -25.26
N ALA A 461 1.71 -29.96 -24.25
CA ALA A 461 1.04 -28.67 -24.24
C ALA A 461 1.54 -27.75 -25.37
N GLU A 462 2.85 -27.72 -25.63
CA GLU A 462 3.43 -26.98 -26.75
C GLU A 462 2.92 -27.51 -28.10
N LEU A 463 2.89 -28.83 -28.27
CA LEU A 463 2.34 -29.48 -29.47
C LEU A 463 0.84 -29.18 -29.67
N ALA A 464 0.09 -29.00 -28.58
CA ALA A 464 -1.32 -28.65 -28.63
C ALA A 464 -1.58 -27.15 -28.91
N GLY A 465 -0.55 -26.28 -28.92
CA GLY A 465 -0.71 -24.82 -29.08
C GLY A 465 -0.85 -24.06 -27.76
N GLY A 466 -0.31 -24.59 -26.67
CA GLY A 466 -0.34 -24.00 -25.32
C GLY A 466 -1.56 -24.41 -24.49
N ALA A 467 -1.77 -23.74 -23.36
CA ALA A 467 -2.84 -24.08 -22.40
C ALA A 467 -4.25 -24.05 -23.01
N HIS A 468 -4.52 -23.11 -23.92
CA HIS A 468 -5.80 -23.03 -24.64
C HIS A 468 -6.01 -24.24 -25.58
N GLY A 469 -4.94 -24.69 -26.22
CA GLY A 469 -4.95 -25.87 -27.08
C GLY A 469 -5.17 -27.17 -26.30
N VAL A 470 -4.56 -27.29 -25.12
CA VAL A 470 -4.80 -28.41 -24.19
C VAL A 470 -6.24 -28.41 -23.67
N ALA A 471 -6.78 -27.24 -23.29
CA ALA A 471 -8.18 -27.12 -22.88
C ALA A 471 -9.14 -27.49 -24.02
N GLY A 472 -8.86 -27.03 -25.25
CA GLY A 472 -9.62 -27.42 -26.45
C GLY A 472 -9.55 -28.92 -26.74
N TRP A 473 -8.37 -29.54 -26.56
CA TRP A 473 -8.19 -30.99 -26.67
C TRP A 473 -8.97 -31.76 -25.60
N LEU A 474 -8.91 -31.33 -24.34
CA LEU A 474 -9.64 -31.97 -23.25
C LEU A 474 -11.16 -31.86 -23.44
N ILE A 475 -11.64 -30.71 -23.91
CA ILE A 475 -13.06 -30.52 -24.27
C ILE A 475 -13.44 -31.42 -25.44
N ALA A 476 -12.63 -31.50 -26.49
CA ALA A 476 -12.90 -32.36 -27.65
C ALA A 476 -12.88 -33.86 -27.31
N VAL A 477 -11.96 -34.30 -26.45
CA VAL A 477 -11.85 -35.69 -25.97
C VAL A 477 -13.03 -36.05 -25.05
N CYS A 478 -13.42 -35.17 -24.13
CA CYS A 478 -14.62 -35.37 -23.30
C CYS A 478 -15.90 -35.38 -24.16
N SER A 479 -15.95 -34.58 -25.23
CA SER A 479 -17.05 -34.58 -26.20
C SER A 479 -17.13 -35.89 -27.00
N HIS A 480 -15.98 -36.51 -27.31
CA HIS A 480 -15.92 -37.81 -27.98
C HIS A 480 -16.21 -38.99 -27.05
N CYS A 481 -15.84 -38.91 -25.76
CA CYS A 481 -16.15 -39.95 -24.76
C CYS A 481 -17.63 -39.96 -24.32
N CYS A 482 -18.38 -38.88 -24.52
CA CYS A 482 -19.81 -38.78 -24.19
C CYS A 482 -20.74 -39.04 -25.39
N THR A 483 -20.29 -39.74 -26.43
CA THR A 483 -21.18 -40.23 -27.50
C THR A 483 -21.68 -41.62 -27.12
N PRO A 484 -22.98 -41.86 -26.87
CA PRO A 484 -23.46 -43.20 -26.57
C PRO A 484 -23.29 -44.09 -27.81
N LEU A 485 -22.68 -45.25 -27.61
CA LEU A 485 -22.74 -46.40 -28.51
C LEU A 485 -24.22 -46.76 -28.78
N ARG A 486 -24.84 -46.15 -29.79
CA ARG A 486 -25.98 -46.75 -30.48
C ARG A 486 -25.41 -47.75 -31.49
N GLN A 487 -25.15 -48.96 -31.00
CA GLN A 487 -25.05 -50.13 -31.85
C GLN A 487 -26.40 -50.37 -32.53
N ALA A 488 -26.37 -50.45 -33.85
CA ALA A 488 -27.35 -51.15 -34.66
C ALA A 488 -27.32 -52.64 -34.24
N ARG A 489 -28.44 -53.36 -34.05
CA ARG A 489 -29.31 -54.03 -35.05
C ARG A 489 -30.11 -55.13 -34.32
N PRO A 490 -31.12 -55.83 -34.91
CA PRO A 490 -31.41 -56.03 -36.34
C PRO A 490 -32.36 -55.02 -36.96
#